data_AF-A0A7K2YVM7-F1
#
_entry.id   AF-A0A7K2YVM7-F1
#
_cell.length_a   1.000
_cell.length_b   1.000
_cell.length_c   1.000
_cell.angle_alpha   90.00
_cell.angle_beta   90.00
_cell.angle_gamma   90.00
#
_symmetry.space_group_name_H-M   'P 1'
#
loop_
_entity.id
_entity.type
_entity.pdbx_description
1 polymer ?
#
loop_
_entity_poly.entity_id
_entity_poly.type
_entity_poly.pdbx_seq_one_letter_code
_entity_poly.pdbx_strand_id
1 'polypeptide(L)'
;MTDIVQRRDNDSSTLTTPRTLIRVFVEPGGIETAAAFYEDLSGVERDMWFTYEEVGLVLAAVGSFLLIEGDEDALRPFRATTGTLLVAEVAPYLDRLTAAGAEIVGPLRRVPTGAGFTARHPDGSVIEYVEHRPTSDGR
;
A
#
# COMPACT_ATOMS: atom_id res chain seq x y z
N MET A 1 2.12 -20.36 -8.18
CA MET A 1 3.48 -19.84 -8.34
C MET A 1 3.73 -18.95 -7.15
N THR A 2 4.97 -18.55 -6.88
CA THR A 2 5.31 -17.84 -5.63
C THR A 2 5.25 -16.35 -5.92
N ASP A 3 4.45 -15.59 -5.18
CA ASP A 3 4.49 -14.13 -5.19
C ASP A 3 5.95 -13.65 -5.10
N ILE A 4 6.39 -12.89 -6.11
CA ILE A 4 7.73 -12.32 -6.13
C ILE A 4 7.66 -10.96 -5.45
N VAL A 5 8.42 -10.82 -4.38
CA VAL A 5 8.52 -9.58 -3.60
C VAL A 5 9.96 -9.10 -3.65
N GLN A 6 10.19 -7.91 -4.20
CA GLN A 6 11.49 -7.23 -4.15
C GLN A 6 11.34 -5.95 -3.35
N ARG A 7 11.99 -5.86 -2.20
CA ARG A 7 11.99 -4.67 -1.33
C ARG A 7 13.41 -4.29 -0.97
N ARG A 8 13.74 -3.00 -1.02
CA ARG A 8 14.94 -2.43 -0.39
C ARG A 8 14.48 -1.76 0.89
N ASP A 9 14.80 -2.36 2.04
CA ASP A 9 14.54 -1.80 3.39
C ASP A 9 13.24 -1.02 3.53
N ASN A 10 12.11 -1.73 3.45
CA ASN A 10 10.78 -1.15 3.62
C ASN A 10 10.11 -1.67 4.90
N ASP A 11 10.89 -1.98 5.93
CA ASP A 11 10.35 -2.18 7.27
C ASP A 11 9.84 -0.84 7.79
N SER A 12 8.53 -0.75 7.96
CA SER A 12 7.89 0.49 8.40
C SER A 12 8.10 0.76 9.89
N SER A 13 8.60 -0.19 10.67
CA SER A 13 8.78 -0.08 12.13
C SER A 13 9.63 1.11 12.57
N THR A 14 10.51 1.59 11.69
CA THR A 14 11.39 2.74 11.94
C THR A 14 10.75 4.10 11.63
N LEU A 15 9.55 4.12 11.03
CA LEU A 15 8.86 5.36 10.69
C LEU A 15 8.42 6.12 11.94
N THR A 16 8.86 7.35 12.07
CA THR A 16 8.38 8.27 13.13
C THR A 16 7.14 9.06 12.71
N THR A 17 6.89 9.16 11.41
CA THR A 17 5.69 9.77 10.80
C THR A 17 5.18 8.89 9.66
N PRO A 18 3.86 8.85 9.38
CA PRO A 18 3.34 8.12 8.24
C PRO A 18 3.95 8.58 6.92
N ARG A 19 4.30 7.63 6.05
CA ARG A 19 4.53 7.93 4.64
C ARG A 19 3.18 7.93 3.93
N THR A 20 2.84 9.07 3.34
CA THR A 20 1.61 9.21 2.55
C THR A 20 1.86 8.77 1.12
N LEU A 21 1.01 7.86 0.63
CA LEU A 21 1.11 7.32 -0.72
C LEU A 21 -0.13 7.69 -1.53
N ILE A 22 0.11 8.44 -2.60
CA ILE A 22 -0.87 8.72 -3.65
C ILE A 22 -1.00 7.47 -4.51
N ARG A 23 -2.23 6.98 -4.69
CA ARG A 23 -2.49 5.79 -5.50
C ARG A 23 -2.56 6.16 -6.97
N VAL A 24 -1.80 5.45 -7.80
CA VAL A 24 -1.78 5.58 -9.25
C VAL A 24 -2.20 4.23 -9.82
N PHE A 25 -3.30 4.22 -10.57
CA PHE A 25 -3.84 3.02 -11.19
C PHE A 25 -3.29 2.88 -12.60
N VAL A 26 -2.76 1.72 -12.92
CA VAL A 26 -2.06 1.43 -14.16
C VAL A 26 -2.72 0.24 -14.86
N GLU A 27 -2.87 0.33 -16.17
CA GLU A 27 -3.38 -0.80 -16.97
C GLU A 27 -2.36 -1.94 -17.03
N PRO A 28 -2.81 -3.19 -17.28
CA PRO A 28 -1.92 -4.35 -17.32
C PRO A 28 -0.71 -4.17 -18.26
N GLY A 29 0.49 -4.50 -17.76
CA GLY A 29 1.77 -4.34 -18.46
C GLY A 29 2.36 -2.93 -18.45
N GLY A 30 1.76 -1.97 -17.74
CA GLY A 30 2.20 -0.58 -17.70
C GLY A 30 3.11 -0.21 -16.52
N ILE A 31 3.19 -1.03 -15.47
CA ILE A 31 3.78 -0.63 -14.18
C ILE A 31 5.27 -0.35 -14.25
N GLU A 32 6.04 -1.06 -15.07
CA GLU A 32 7.48 -0.77 -15.25
C GLU A 32 7.69 0.62 -15.87
N THR A 33 6.86 0.99 -16.86
CA THR A 33 6.93 2.32 -17.49
C THR A 33 6.53 3.40 -16.50
N ALA A 34 5.48 3.16 -15.71
CA ALA A 34 5.04 4.09 -14.68
C ALA A 34 6.10 4.25 -13.57
N ALA A 35 6.70 3.15 -13.12
CA ALA A 35 7.76 3.15 -12.11
C ALA A 35 8.94 4.00 -12.59
N ALA A 36 9.44 3.75 -13.80
CA ALA A 36 10.55 4.52 -14.37
C ALA A 36 10.25 6.03 -14.43
N PHE A 37 9.02 6.41 -14.81
CA PHE A 37 8.60 7.81 -14.81
C PHE A 37 8.63 8.42 -13.40
N TYR A 38 8.08 7.74 -12.40
CA TYR A 38 8.06 8.27 -11.02
C TYR A 38 9.43 8.26 -10.36
N GLU A 39 10.31 7.32 -10.74
CA GLU A 39 11.70 7.27 -10.28
C GLU A 39 12.46 8.50 -10.78
N ASP A 40 12.34 8.83 -12.07
CA ASP A 40 12.92 10.04 -12.67
C ASP A 40 12.34 11.33 -12.07
N LEU A 41 11.00 11.41 -11.99
CA LEU A 41 10.29 12.57 -11.44
C LEU A 41 10.69 12.86 -9.98
N SER A 42 10.84 11.81 -9.17
CA SER A 42 11.07 11.94 -7.73
C SER A 42 12.55 11.92 -7.36
N GLY A 43 13.44 11.54 -8.28
CA GLY A 43 14.87 11.35 -8.03
C GLY A 43 15.18 10.23 -7.03
N VAL A 44 14.28 9.26 -6.88
CA VAL A 44 14.44 8.11 -5.96
C VAL A 44 14.06 6.82 -6.67
N GLU A 45 14.79 5.74 -6.37
CA GLU A 45 14.46 4.41 -6.89
C GLU A 45 13.21 3.85 -6.20
N ARG A 46 12.55 2.88 -6.84
CA ARG A 46 11.48 2.10 -6.21
C ARG A 46 12.00 1.38 -4.96
N ASP A 47 11.23 1.43 -3.88
CA ASP A 47 11.56 0.76 -2.60
C ASP A 47 10.67 -0.45 -2.31
N MET A 48 9.64 -0.67 -3.13
CA MET A 48 8.76 -1.82 -3.06
C MET A 48 8.38 -2.30 -4.46
N TRP A 49 8.34 -3.63 -4.59
CA TRP A 49 7.67 -4.35 -5.66
C TRP A 49 6.98 -5.58 -5.08
N PHE A 50 5.70 -5.75 -5.40
CA PHE A 50 4.89 -6.84 -4.89
C PHE A 50 3.92 -7.33 -5.96
N THR A 51 4.04 -8.60 -6.35
CA THR A 51 3.01 -9.26 -7.16
C THR A 51 2.04 -9.97 -6.22
N TYR A 52 0.74 -9.71 -6.39
CA TYR A 52 -0.34 -10.38 -5.66
C TYR A 52 -1.13 -11.24 -6.67
N GLU A 53 -0.65 -12.46 -6.92
CA GLU A 53 -1.20 -13.32 -7.98
C GLU A 53 -2.68 -13.63 -7.78
N GLU A 54 -3.14 -13.87 -6.54
CA GLU A 54 -4.53 -14.29 -6.26
C GLU A 54 -5.58 -13.24 -6.60
N VAL A 55 -5.20 -11.96 -6.61
CA VAL A 55 -6.10 -10.84 -6.94
C VAL A 55 -5.75 -10.18 -8.27
N GLY A 56 -4.76 -10.70 -8.99
CA GLY A 56 -4.36 -10.20 -10.31
C GLY A 56 -3.74 -8.80 -10.27
N LEU A 57 -2.98 -8.47 -9.21
CA LEU A 57 -2.36 -7.15 -9.06
C LEU A 57 -0.84 -7.19 -9.01
N VAL A 58 -0.23 -6.12 -9.52
CA VAL A 58 1.19 -5.81 -9.29
C VAL A 58 1.28 -4.42 -8.67
N LEU A 59 2.07 -4.28 -7.61
CA LEU A 59 2.22 -3.05 -6.85
C LEU A 59 3.68 -2.62 -6.83
N ALA A 60 3.91 -1.32 -6.94
CA ALA A 60 5.22 -0.71 -6.77
C ALA A 60 5.13 0.58 -5.96
N ALA A 61 6.11 0.85 -5.10
CA ALA A 61 6.18 2.12 -4.38
C ALA A 61 7.43 2.91 -4.79
N VAL A 62 7.21 4.17 -5.17
CA VAL A 62 8.27 5.11 -5.58
C VAL A 62 7.99 6.46 -4.93
N GLY A 63 8.88 6.93 -4.06
CA GLY A 63 8.71 8.24 -3.41
C GLY A 63 7.38 8.37 -2.65
N SER A 64 6.46 9.23 -3.09
CA SER A 64 5.12 9.39 -2.48
C SER A 64 4.01 8.70 -3.27
N PHE A 65 4.33 7.76 -4.16
CA PHE A 65 3.39 7.12 -5.06
C PHE A 65 3.34 5.61 -4.84
N LEU A 66 2.12 5.08 -4.79
CA LEU A 66 1.82 3.65 -4.85
C LEU A 66 1.19 3.35 -6.20
N LEU A 67 1.93 2.66 -7.06
CA LEU A 67 1.48 2.22 -8.37
C LEU A 67 0.77 0.89 -8.19
N ILE A 68 -0.43 0.76 -8.76
CA ILE A 68 -1.27 -0.43 -8.66
C ILE A 68 -1.70 -0.80 -10.08
N GLU A 69 -1.10 -1.84 -10.62
CA GLU A 69 -1.44 -2.43 -11.90
C GLU A 69 -2.43 -3.57 -11.71
N GLY A 70 -3.43 -3.61 -12.58
CA GLY A 70 -4.43 -4.67 -12.66
C GLY A 70 -5.44 -4.39 -13.77
N ASP A 71 -6.28 -5.36 -14.10
CA ASP A 71 -7.43 -5.11 -14.97
C ASP A 71 -8.53 -4.29 -14.26
N GLU A 72 -9.53 -3.85 -15.00
CA GLU A 72 -10.58 -2.99 -14.46
C GLU A 72 -11.35 -3.63 -13.30
N ASP A 73 -11.61 -4.94 -13.35
CA ASP A 73 -12.33 -5.69 -12.32
C ASP A 73 -11.50 -5.81 -11.04
N ALA A 74 -10.21 -6.12 -11.17
CA ALA A 74 -9.26 -6.22 -10.08
C ALA A 74 -9.01 -4.86 -9.41
N LEU A 75 -8.97 -3.76 -10.19
CA LEU A 75 -8.72 -2.42 -9.67
C LEU A 75 -9.95 -1.76 -9.03
N ARG A 76 -11.17 -2.16 -9.43
CA ARG A 76 -12.42 -1.53 -8.98
C ARG A 76 -12.52 -1.36 -7.45
N PRO A 77 -12.20 -2.36 -6.61
CA PRO A 77 -12.24 -2.20 -5.15
C PRO A 77 -11.23 -1.17 -4.62
N PHE A 78 -10.07 -1.04 -5.27
CA PHE A 78 -8.97 -0.19 -4.82
C PHE A 78 -9.18 1.28 -5.17
N ARG A 79 -9.93 1.57 -6.24
CA ARG A 79 -10.29 2.92 -6.68
C ARG A 79 -11.17 3.69 -5.68
N ALA A 80 -11.88 2.97 -4.81
CA ALA A 80 -12.69 3.58 -3.75
C ALA A 80 -11.84 4.15 -2.59
N THR A 81 -10.55 3.82 -2.53
CA THR A 81 -9.64 4.29 -1.48
C THR A 81 -8.90 5.55 -1.94
N THR A 82 -9.00 6.61 -1.16
CA THR A 82 -8.39 7.93 -1.43
C THR A 82 -6.87 7.88 -1.40
N GLY A 83 -6.29 7.10 -0.48
CA GLY A 83 -4.83 6.96 -0.35
C GLY A 83 -4.42 5.91 0.66
N THR A 84 -3.12 5.63 0.70
CA THR A 84 -2.51 4.69 1.66
C THR A 84 -1.57 5.44 2.59
N LEU A 85 -1.67 5.16 3.89
CA LEU A 85 -0.71 5.58 4.91
C LEU A 85 0.12 4.37 5.33
N LEU A 86 1.40 4.37 4.95
CA LEU A 86 2.36 3.42 5.51
C LEU A 86 2.80 3.94 6.88
N VAL A 87 2.52 3.16 7.91
CA VAL A 87 2.73 3.52 9.32
C VAL A 87 3.65 2.53 10.01
N ALA A 88 4.25 2.94 11.12
CA ALA A 88 5.06 2.03 11.93
C ALA A 88 4.24 0.87 12.48
N GLU A 89 3.09 1.17 13.11
CA GLU A 89 2.17 0.17 13.65
C GLU A 89 0.73 0.54 13.36
N VAL A 90 -0.07 -0.40 12.88
CA VAL A 90 -1.49 -0.15 12.54
C VAL A 90 -2.41 -0.12 13.76
N ALA A 91 -2.10 -0.89 14.82
CA ALA A 91 -2.98 -1.02 15.97
C ALA A 91 -3.30 0.32 16.68
N PRO A 92 -2.32 1.20 16.94
CA PRO A 92 -2.63 2.51 17.54
C PRO A 92 -3.50 3.42 16.67
N TYR A 93 -3.49 3.26 15.34
CA TYR A 93 -4.38 4.01 14.45
C TYR A 93 -5.79 3.45 14.47
N LEU A 94 -5.92 2.12 14.46
CA LEU A 94 -7.21 1.44 14.57
C LEU A 94 -7.95 1.86 15.86
N ASP A 95 -7.25 1.88 17.00
CA ASP A 95 -7.83 2.29 18.28
C ASP A 95 -8.31 3.75 18.25
N ARG A 96 -7.47 4.66 17.75
CA ARG A 96 -7.80 6.09 17.63
C ARG A 96 -8.98 6.34 16.70
N LEU A 97 -9.04 5.65 15.56
CA LEU A 97 -10.13 5.76 14.60
C LEU A 97 -11.43 5.20 15.15
N THR A 98 -11.37 4.06 15.83
CA THR A 98 -12.54 3.46 16.50
C THR A 98 -13.07 4.40 17.58
N ALA A 99 -12.19 4.99 18.41
CA ALA A 99 -12.56 5.97 19.42
C ALA A 99 -13.16 7.26 18.83
N ALA A 100 -12.73 7.64 17.62
CA ALA A 100 -13.26 8.79 16.88
C ALA A 100 -14.58 8.48 16.12
N GLY A 101 -15.09 7.26 16.19
CA GLY A 101 -16.32 6.85 15.50
C GLY A 101 -16.14 6.65 13.99
N ALA A 102 -14.91 6.43 13.51
CA ALA A 102 -14.66 6.07 12.12
C ALA A 102 -15.22 4.67 11.81
N GLU A 103 -15.66 4.47 10.57
CA GLU A 103 -16.16 3.17 10.09
C GLU A 103 -14.98 2.33 9.57
N ILE A 104 -14.82 1.10 10.07
CA ILE A 104 -13.81 0.17 9.56
C ILE A 104 -14.41 -0.61 8.38
N VAL A 105 -14.16 -0.12 7.16
CA VAL A 105 -14.70 -0.68 5.91
C VAL A 105 -13.94 -1.93 5.44
N GLY A 106 -12.66 -2.04 5.82
CA GLY A 106 -11.82 -3.21 5.60
C GLY A 106 -11.22 -3.66 6.94
N PRO A 107 -11.55 -4.86 7.46
CA PRO A 107 -11.07 -5.28 8.77
C PRO A 107 -9.56 -5.44 8.78
N LEU A 108 -8.96 -5.32 9.96
CA LEU A 108 -7.53 -5.60 10.15
C LEU A 108 -7.19 -7.01 9.69
N ARG A 109 -6.29 -7.10 8.72
CA ARG A 109 -5.70 -8.34 8.22
C ARG A 109 -4.22 -8.34 8.54
N ARG A 110 -3.75 -9.42 9.17
CA ARG A 110 -2.33 -9.68 9.38
C ARG A 110 -1.87 -10.72 8.37
N VAL A 111 -0.73 -10.44 7.74
CA VAL A 111 -0.04 -11.35 6.83
C VAL A 111 1.40 -11.50 7.33
N PRO A 112 2.16 -12.51 6.89
CA PRO A 112 3.55 -12.67 7.34
C PRO A 112 4.42 -11.42 7.14
N THR A 113 4.03 -10.59 6.19
CA THR A 113 4.80 -9.50 5.61
C THR A 113 4.37 -8.12 6.15
N GLY A 114 3.41 -8.10 7.11
CA GLY A 114 2.84 -6.88 7.66
C GLY A 114 1.39 -7.01 8.09
N ALA A 115 0.69 -5.89 8.14
CA ALA A 115 -0.73 -5.85 8.40
C ALA A 115 -1.37 -4.61 7.75
N GLY A 116 -2.68 -4.65 7.55
CA GLY A 116 -3.39 -3.48 7.08
C GLY A 116 -4.88 -3.52 7.36
N PHE A 117 -5.49 -2.34 7.38
CA PHE A 117 -6.94 -2.16 7.47
C PHE A 117 -7.35 -0.93 6.67
N THR A 118 -8.64 -0.82 6.38
CA THR A 118 -9.19 0.34 5.67
C THR A 118 -10.29 0.96 6.54
N ALA A 119 -10.24 2.27 6.70
CA ALA A 119 -11.23 3.03 7.44
C ALA A 119 -11.80 4.16 6.60
N ARG A 120 -13.08 4.44 6.81
CA ARG A 120 -13.73 5.67 6.36
C ARG A 120 -13.70 6.68 7.50
N HIS A 121 -13.05 7.80 7.24
CA HIS A 121 -12.97 8.92 8.16
C HIS A 121 -14.32 9.66 8.28
N PRO A 122 -14.53 10.47 9.33
CA PRO A 122 -15.76 11.24 9.49
C PRO A 122 -16.08 12.19 8.32
N ASP A 123 -15.07 12.65 7.58
CA ASP A 123 -15.23 13.48 6.38
C ASP A 123 -15.59 12.67 5.10
N GLY A 124 -15.68 11.35 5.21
CA GLY A 124 -16.01 10.44 4.11
C GLY A 124 -14.80 9.87 3.36
N SER A 125 -13.59 10.38 3.60
CA SER A 125 -12.34 9.87 2.99
C SER A 125 -12.11 8.42 3.38
N VAL A 126 -11.74 7.58 2.41
CA VAL A 126 -11.42 6.17 2.65
C VAL A 126 -9.92 6.01 2.61
N ILE A 127 -9.30 5.67 3.73
CA ILE A 127 -7.85 5.58 3.88
C ILE A 127 -7.47 4.16 4.28
N GLU A 128 -6.47 3.62 3.60
CA GLU A 128 -5.83 2.38 3.99
C GLU A 128 -4.62 2.67 4.88
N TYR A 129 -4.51 1.92 5.97
CA TYR A 129 -3.38 1.94 6.87
C TYR A 129 -2.63 0.63 6.72
N VAL A 130 -1.33 0.70 6.43
CA VAL A 130 -0.47 -0.47 6.21
C VAL A 130 0.75 -0.37 7.11
N GLU A 131 1.17 -1.49 7.70
CA GLU A 131 2.51 -1.69 8.24
C GLU A 131 3.21 -2.78 7.42
N HIS A 132 4.49 -2.60 7.15
CA HIS A 132 5.33 -3.59 6.50
C HIS A 132 6.30 -4.19 7.52
N ARG A 133 6.44 -5.52 7.47
CA ARG A 133 7.36 -6.32 8.27
C ARG A 133 8.06 -7.33 7.35
N PRO A 134 8.92 -6.86 6.43
CA PRO A 134 9.57 -7.75 5.48
C PRO A 134 10.46 -8.76 6.21
N THR A 135 10.44 -10.02 5.79
CA THR A 135 11.41 -11.03 6.24
C THR A 135 12.66 -11.04 5.37
N SER A 136 13.73 -11.71 5.83
CA SER A 136 15.03 -11.75 5.15
C SER A 136 15.01 -12.36 3.75
N ASP A 137 13.96 -13.12 3.40
CA ASP A 137 13.68 -13.65 2.07
C ASP A 137 12.84 -12.70 1.20
N GLY A 138 12.65 -11.45 1.64
CA GLY A 138 11.90 -10.43 0.94
C GLY A 138 10.38 -10.58 1.03
N ARG A 139 9.89 -11.65 1.68
CA ARG A 139 8.46 -11.88 1.87
C ARG A 139 7.87 -10.82 2.77
#